data_AF-A0A2K2V9C0-F1
#
_entry.id   AF-A0A2K2V9C0-F1
#
_cell.length_a   1.000
_cell.length_b   1.000
_cell.length_c   1.000
_cell.angle_alpha   90.00
_cell.angle_beta   90.00
_cell.angle_gamma   90.00
#
_symmetry.space_group_name_H-M   'P 1'
#
loop_
_entity.id
_entity.type
_entity.pdbx_description
1 polymer ?
#
loop_
_entity_poly.entity_id
_entity_poly.type
_entity_poly.pdbx_seq_one_letter_code
_entity_poly.pdbx_strand_id
1 'polypeptide(L)'
;MDKVKKVVILGAAGRDFHNFNIFFKNNPEYRVVAFTSTQIPGIENRVYPPELAGELYPNGIPIYSEAKLEEILDAYQVDIVVFAYSDVSHEHVMHLASIAHKHGADFWLLGPKSVMLKS
;
A
#
# COMPACT_ATOMS: atom_id res chain seq x y z
N MET A 1 -8.14 9.42 21.31
CA MET A 1 -8.40 8.58 20.13
C MET A 1 -7.14 8.61 19.32
N ASP A 2 -6.48 7.46 19.15
CA ASP A 2 -5.28 7.40 18.33
C ASP A 2 -5.63 7.79 16.88
N LYS A 3 -4.73 8.54 16.25
CA LYS A 3 -4.90 9.03 14.88
C LYS A 3 -4.90 7.83 13.92
N VAL A 4 -5.89 7.77 13.02
CA VAL A 4 -5.96 6.75 11.95
C VAL A 4 -4.67 6.80 11.13
N LYS A 5 -3.98 5.66 11.00
CA LYS A 5 -2.69 5.58 10.31
C LYS A 5 -2.88 5.51 8.81
N LYS A 6 -2.22 6.40 8.07
CA LYS A 6 -2.23 6.42 6.60
C LYS A 6 -1.22 5.44 6.04
N VAL A 7 -1.66 4.62 5.10
CA VAL A 7 -0.90 3.50 4.57
C VAL A 7 -0.76 3.61 3.05
N VAL A 8 0.45 3.37 2.53
CA VAL A 8 0.67 3.09 1.11
C VAL A 8 1.07 1.63 0.98
N ILE A 9 0.52 0.93 -0.02
CA ILE A 9 0.87 -0.48 -0.29
C ILE A 9 1.59 -0.55 -1.63
N LEU A 10 2.84 -1.02 -1.61
CA LEU A 10 3.67 -1.19 -2.80
C LEU A 10 3.47 -2.58 -3.41
N GLY A 11 3.12 -2.66 -4.69
CA GLY A 11 2.92 -3.95 -5.36
C GLY A 11 2.65 -3.87 -6.85
N ALA A 12 2.20 -4.99 -7.43
CA ALA A 12 1.92 -5.14 -8.85
C ALA A 12 0.60 -5.88 -9.10
N ALA A 13 -0.49 -5.42 -8.46
CA ALA A 13 -1.85 -5.94 -8.68
C ALA A 13 -2.05 -7.44 -8.35
N GLY A 14 -1.42 -7.89 -7.28
CA GLY A 14 -1.55 -9.24 -6.73
C GLY A 14 -1.60 -9.23 -5.21
N ARG A 15 -0.44 -9.39 -4.56
CA ARG A 15 -0.34 -9.47 -3.09
C ARG A 15 -0.68 -8.16 -2.39
N ASP A 16 -0.46 -7.01 -3.01
CA ASP A 16 -0.92 -5.70 -2.53
C ASP A 16 -2.44 -5.65 -2.33
N PHE A 17 -3.22 -6.02 -3.35
CA PHE A 17 -4.67 -6.08 -3.26
C PHE A 17 -5.14 -7.16 -2.30
N HIS A 18 -4.44 -8.30 -2.23
CA HIS A 18 -4.72 -9.34 -1.24
C HIS A 18 -4.51 -8.83 0.20
N ASN A 19 -3.35 -8.21 0.47
CA ASN A 19 -3.04 -7.62 1.77
C ASN A 19 -4.08 -6.57 2.16
N PHE A 20 -4.49 -5.71 1.22
CA PHE A 20 -5.58 -4.76 1.42
C PHE A 20 -6.87 -5.47 1.83
N ASN A 21 -7.34 -6.42 1.03
CA ASN A 21 -8.62 -7.09 1.25
C ASN A 21 -8.69 -7.86 2.57
N ILE A 22 -7.59 -8.48 3.00
CA ILE A 22 -7.56 -9.30 4.22
C ILE A 22 -7.28 -8.49 5.48
N PHE A 23 -6.34 -7.55 5.43
CA PHE A 23 -5.83 -6.88 6.63
C PHE A 23 -6.37 -5.45 6.82
N PHE A 24 -6.56 -4.69 5.73
CA PHE A 24 -6.83 -3.26 5.82
C PHE A 24 -8.28 -2.86 5.51
N LYS A 25 -8.96 -3.56 4.60
CA LYS A 25 -10.24 -3.14 4.00
C LYS A 25 -11.29 -2.70 5.01
N ASN A 26 -11.47 -3.49 6.08
CA ASN A 26 -12.46 -3.26 7.12
C ASN A 26 -11.83 -2.86 8.47
N ASN A 27 -10.56 -2.47 8.50
CA ASN A 27 -9.88 -2.10 9.74
C ASN A 27 -9.84 -0.56 9.88
N PRO A 28 -10.62 0.04 10.80
CA PRO A 28 -10.71 1.49 10.95
C PRO A 28 -9.46 2.13 11.56
N GLU A 29 -8.51 1.34 12.08
CA GLU A 29 -7.23 1.86 12.57
C GLU A 29 -6.33 2.39 11.43
N TYR A 30 -6.60 1.95 10.20
CA TYR A 30 -5.78 2.24 9.02
C TYR A 30 -6.59 2.86 7.88
N ARG A 31 -5.94 3.71 7.11
CA ARG A 31 -6.46 4.28 5.87
C ARG A 31 -5.45 4.06 4.75
N VAL A 32 -5.75 3.15 3.81
CA VAL A 32 -4.91 2.98 2.61
C VAL A 32 -5.15 4.16 1.67
N VAL A 33 -4.15 5.03 1.52
CA VAL A 33 -4.28 6.26 0.74
C VAL A 33 -3.88 6.09 -0.72
N ALA A 34 -3.03 5.10 -1.02
CA ALA A 34 -2.65 4.76 -2.38
C ALA A 34 -2.10 3.33 -2.47
N PHE A 35 -2.18 2.77 -3.68
CA PHE A 35 -1.31 1.69 -4.14
C PHE A 35 -0.24 2.26 -5.07
N THR A 36 0.88 1.56 -5.20
CA THR A 36 1.85 1.83 -6.28
C THR A 36 1.94 0.67 -7.26
N SER A 37 2.46 0.91 -8.47
CA SER A 37 2.78 -0.12 -9.45
C SER A 37 4.00 0.24 -10.31
N THR A 38 4.72 -0.79 -10.77
CA THR A 38 5.90 -0.70 -11.64
C THR A 38 5.78 -1.51 -12.94
N GLN A 39 4.95 -2.55 -12.96
CA GLN A 39 5.03 -3.62 -13.96
C GLN A 39 3.94 -3.59 -15.05
N ILE A 40 2.85 -2.84 -14.85
CA ILE A 40 1.68 -2.89 -15.75
C ILE A 40 1.49 -1.54 -16.43
N PRO A 41 1.87 -1.38 -17.71
CA PRO A 41 1.67 -0.13 -18.44
C PRO A 41 0.21 0.33 -18.40
N GLY A 42 -0.03 1.58 -17.99
CA GLY A 42 -1.36 2.18 -17.96
C GLY A 42 -2.21 1.82 -16.75
N ILE A 43 -1.64 1.20 -15.71
CA ILE A 43 -2.32 1.01 -14.41
C ILE A 43 -2.10 2.20 -13.47
N GLU A 44 -0.99 2.92 -13.65
CA GLU A 44 -0.45 3.99 -12.78
C GLU A 44 -1.26 5.29 -12.77
N ASN A 45 -2.48 5.28 -13.31
CA ASN A 45 -3.48 6.33 -13.18
C ASN A 45 -4.90 5.77 -12.99
N ARG A 46 -5.00 4.48 -12.65
CA ARG A 46 -6.29 3.83 -12.35
C ARG A 46 -6.62 3.98 -10.88
N VAL A 47 -7.85 3.62 -10.55
CA VAL A 47 -8.37 3.59 -9.20
C VAL A 47 -8.73 2.14 -8.88
N TYR A 48 -8.29 1.65 -7.73
CA TYR A 48 -8.84 0.43 -7.16
C TYR A 48 -10.32 0.68 -6.85
N PRO A 49 -11.23 -0.05 -7.50
CA PRO A 49 -12.62 0.39 -7.67
C PRO A 49 -13.38 0.48 -6.33
N PRO A 50 -14.21 1.52 -6.12
CA PRO A 50 -15.02 1.67 -4.91
C PRO A 50 -15.85 0.42 -4.57
N GLU A 51 -16.40 -0.24 -5.59
CA GLU A 51 -17.24 -1.42 -5.46
C GLU A 51 -16.49 -2.60 -4.83
N LEU A 52 -15.15 -2.64 -4.95
CA LEU A 52 -14.29 -3.63 -4.31
C LEU A 52 -13.64 -3.12 -3.02
N ALA A 53 -13.50 -1.80 -2.87
CA ALA A 53 -12.79 -1.18 -1.75
C ALA A 53 -13.59 -1.15 -0.44
N GLY A 54 -14.92 -1.28 -0.50
CA GLY A 54 -15.80 -1.28 0.68
C GLY A 54 -16.16 0.11 1.19
N GLU A 55 -17.03 0.16 2.21
CA GLU A 55 -17.71 1.41 2.64
C GLU A 55 -16.77 2.52 3.11
N LEU A 56 -15.58 2.17 3.61
CA LEU A 56 -14.59 3.17 4.01
C LEU A 56 -14.07 3.94 2.78
N TYR A 57 -14.13 3.38 1.57
CA TYR A 57 -13.48 3.91 0.36
C TYR A 57 -14.49 4.20 -0.76
N PRO A 58 -15.42 5.17 -0.58
CA PRO A 58 -16.49 5.45 -1.54
C PRO A 58 -15.99 5.95 -2.90
N ASN A 59 -14.76 6.47 -2.96
CA ASN A 59 -14.12 6.94 -4.19
C ASN A 59 -13.02 5.97 -4.68
N GLY A 60 -12.93 4.77 -4.09
CA GLY A 60 -11.85 3.84 -4.35
C GLY A 60 -10.52 4.31 -3.77
N ILE A 61 -9.42 3.72 -4.26
CA ILE A 61 -8.04 4.04 -3.83
C ILE A 61 -7.19 4.28 -5.07
N PRO A 62 -6.49 5.43 -5.19
CA PRO A 62 -5.66 5.72 -6.36
C PRO A 62 -4.48 4.76 -6.47
N ILE A 63 -4.08 4.46 -7.71
CA ILE A 63 -2.90 3.68 -8.04
C ILE A 63 -1.93 4.61 -8.76
N TYR A 64 -0.73 4.76 -8.21
CA TYR A 64 0.33 5.60 -8.77
C TYR A 64 1.51 4.77 -9.26
N SER A 65 2.42 5.39 -10.00
CA SER A 65 3.73 4.79 -10.25
C SER A 65 4.56 4.74 -8.97
N GLU A 66 5.30 3.65 -8.74
CA GLU A 66 6.25 3.57 -7.62
C GLU A 66 7.33 4.65 -7.67
N ALA A 67 7.69 5.12 -8.87
CA ALA A 67 8.64 6.23 -9.02
C ALA A 67 8.16 7.52 -8.33
N LYS A 68 6.86 7.64 -8.02
CA LYS A 68 6.28 8.74 -7.26
C LYS A 68 6.24 8.51 -5.75
N LEU A 69 6.88 7.46 -5.23
CA LEU A 69 6.79 7.11 -3.81
C LEU A 69 7.10 8.31 -2.89
N GLU A 70 8.20 9.02 -3.11
CA GLU A 70 8.55 10.21 -2.31
C GLU A 70 7.44 11.29 -2.37
N GLU A 71 6.92 11.59 -3.57
CA GLU A 71 5.81 12.55 -3.74
C GLU A 71 4.54 12.11 -2.98
N ILE A 72 4.22 10.82 -3.01
CA ILE A 72 3.07 10.24 -2.32
C ILE A 72 3.26 10.34 -0.80
N LEU A 73 4.45 10.00 -0.29
CA LEU A 73 4.78 10.07 1.12
C LEU A 73 4.57 11.49 1.67
N ASP A 74 5.07 12.49 0.95
CA ASP A 74 4.93 13.90 1.34
C ASP A 74 3.49 14.40 1.19
N ALA A 75 2.83 14.13 0.06
CA ALA A 75 1.49 14.64 -0.21
C ALA A 75 0.45 14.07 0.76
N TYR A 76 0.55 12.79 1.09
CA TYR A 76 -0.41 12.14 1.96
C TYR A 76 0.00 12.15 3.43
N GLN A 77 1.25 12.50 3.78
CA GLN A 77 1.79 12.38 5.14
C GLN A 77 1.61 10.95 5.66
N VAL A 78 2.20 10.01 4.92
CA VAL A 78 2.04 8.57 5.11
C VAL A 78 2.73 8.11 6.40
N ASP A 79 2.04 7.31 7.20
CA ASP A 79 2.59 6.77 8.45
C ASP A 79 3.26 5.40 8.22
N ILE A 80 2.75 4.59 7.28
CA ILE A 80 3.24 3.23 7.00
C ILE A 80 3.32 2.95 5.49
N VAL A 81 4.46 2.42 5.05
CA VAL A 81 4.65 1.80 3.74
C VAL A 81 4.64 0.28 3.90
N VAL A 82 3.73 -0.40 3.22
CA VAL A 82 3.63 -1.86 3.22
C VAL A 82 4.18 -2.40 1.92
N PHE A 83 5.22 -3.21 2.00
CA PHE A 83 5.83 -3.84 0.83
C PHE A 83 5.15 -5.17 0.50
N ALA A 84 4.73 -5.36 -0.75
CA ALA A 84 4.00 -6.54 -1.20
C ALA A 84 4.49 -7.17 -2.52
N TYR A 85 5.66 -6.78 -3.05
CA TYR A 85 6.25 -7.51 -4.18
C TYR A 85 6.78 -8.90 -3.76
N SER A 86 6.94 -9.81 -4.73
CA SER A 86 7.45 -11.18 -4.53
C SER A 86 8.70 -11.51 -5.36
N ASP A 87 9.02 -10.69 -6.35
CA ASP A 87 9.92 -10.97 -7.46
C ASP A 87 10.95 -9.85 -7.67
N VAL A 88 11.46 -9.28 -6.58
CA VAL A 88 12.46 -8.20 -6.62
C VAL A 88 13.68 -8.54 -5.77
N SER A 89 14.81 -7.87 -6.05
CA SER A 89 16.04 -8.05 -5.30
C SER A 89 15.92 -7.53 -3.88
N HIS A 90 16.70 -8.11 -2.95
CA HIS A 90 16.81 -7.59 -1.59
C HIS A 90 17.22 -6.11 -1.55
N GLU A 91 18.13 -5.70 -2.44
CA GLU A 91 18.57 -4.31 -2.57
C GLU A 91 17.39 -3.36 -2.88
N HIS A 92 16.51 -3.75 -3.79
CA HIS A 92 15.33 -2.95 -4.12
C HIS A 92 14.38 -2.80 -2.92
N VAL A 93 14.15 -3.88 -2.16
CA VAL A 93 13.38 -3.83 -0.89
C VAL A 93 13.98 -2.80 0.07
N MET A 94 15.30 -2.88 0.28
CA MET A 94 15.99 -2.01 1.23
C MET A 94 16.09 -0.56 0.75
N HIS A 95 16.13 -0.32 -0.56
CA HIS A 95 16.07 1.01 -1.13
C HIS A 95 14.71 1.67 -0.83
N LEU A 96 13.60 0.97 -1.08
CA LEU A 96 12.25 1.44 -0.75
C LEU A 96 12.06 1.68 0.75
N ALA A 97 12.60 0.80 1.59
CA ALA A 97 12.58 0.97 3.05
C ALA A 97 13.34 2.23 3.48
N SER A 98 14.50 2.50 2.87
CA SER A 98 15.30 3.70 3.14
C SER A 98 14.55 4.98 2.74
N ILE A 99 13.83 4.96 1.61
CA ILE A 99 12.95 6.06 1.19
C ILE A 99 11.83 6.27 2.22
N ALA A 100 11.13 5.22 2.63
CA ALA A 100 10.06 5.31 3.63
C ALA A 100 10.56 5.98 4.94
N HIS A 101 11.68 5.50 5.47
CA HIS A 101 12.26 6.03 6.70
C HIS A 101 12.76 7.48 6.57
N LYS A 102 13.31 7.87 5.41
CA LYS A 102 13.70 9.26 5.13
C LYS A 102 12.53 10.23 5.33
N HIS A 103 11.31 9.80 4.97
CA HIS A 103 10.08 10.58 5.12
C HIS A 103 9.35 10.31 6.45
N GLY A 104 9.96 9.54 7.36
CA GLY A 104 9.42 9.27 8.69
C GLY A 104 8.31 8.20 8.75
N ALA A 105 8.08 7.47 7.67
CA ALA A 105 7.11 6.38 7.62
C ALA A 105 7.75 5.05 8.08
N ASP A 106 6.98 4.22 8.79
CA ASP A 106 7.37 2.84 9.07
C ASP A 106 7.38 2.02 7.77
N PHE A 107 8.26 1.02 7.69
CA PHE A 107 8.29 0.08 6.56
C PHE A 107 7.91 -1.34 7.02
N TRP A 108 6.79 -1.86 6.52
CA TRP A 108 6.20 -3.12 6.96
C TRP A 108 6.30 -4.23 5.93
N LEU A 109 6.60 -5.43 6.42
CA LEU A 109 6.53 -6.69 5.68
C LEU A 109 5.49 -7.59 6.36
N LEU A 110 4.28 -7.65 5.81
CA LEU A 110 3.20 -8.46 6.40
C LEU A 110 3.49 -9.96 6.25
N GLY A 111 3.58 -10.64 7.38
CA GLY A 111 3.75 -12.10 7.42
C GLY A 111 2.44 -12.87 7.18
N PRO A 112 2.52 -14.17 6.85
CA PRO A 112 1.34 -14.99 6.49
C PRO A 112 0.23 -14.97 7.54
N LYS A 113 0.55 -14.96 8.84
CA LYS A 113 -0.46 -14.89 9.91
C LYS A 113 -1.40 -13.68 9.80
N SER A 114 -0.95 -12.59 9.20
CA SER A 114 -1.73 -11.37 9.03
C SER A 114 -2.64 -11.41 7.80
N VAL A 115 -2.29 -12.21 6.79
CA VAL A 115 -2.92 -12.14 5.46
C VAL A 115 -3.42 -13.50 4.95
N MET A 116 -3.31 -14.57 5.72
CA MET A 116 -3.82 -15.89 5.35
C MET A 116 -5.35 -15.94 5.48
N LEU A 117 -6.01 -16.56 4.51
CA LEU A 117 -7.45 -16.83 4.59
C LEU A 117 -7.73 -17.80 5.75
N LYS A 118 -8.80 -17.52 6.49
CA LYS A 118 -9.31 -18.46 7.49
C LYS A 118 -9.99 -19.63 6.77
N SER A 119 -9.76 -20.83 7.27
CA SER A 119 -10.45 -22.06 6.83
C SER A 119 -11.78 -22.22 7.54
#